data_AF-A0A2J7ZP01-F1
#
_entry.id   AF-A0A2J7ZP01-F1
#
_cell.length_a   1.000
_cell.length_b   1.000
_cell.length_c   1.000
_cell.angle_alpha   90.00
_cell.angle_beta   90.00
_cell.angle_gamma   90.00
#
_symmetry.space_group_name_H-M   'P 1'
#
loop_
_entity.id
_entity.type
_entity.pdbx_description
1 polymer ?
#
loop_
_entity_poly.entity_id
_entity_poly.type
_entity_poly.pdbx_seq_one_letter_code
_entity_poly.pdbx_strand_id
1 'polypeptide(L)'
;MSRRAFTSFLGKVEEAVDEGSLRAAAAEREYAALRAQMAALMSSRGAGASTFKPAAPSASSLRAIAAERENSLLKEKLRVAGLREERASMDKLKAVRTIILRSSQLDLVFVVDVTGSMQSSIDMVRNKIKQISERILEVHPRAVLRVAFIGYRDYGEETVVKDFMALSAANPLNRSGPSIRAAKDLEDFVSWMGTVKAHGGDDTAEDVYTGLERAASLNWTSQGGRLLIHIADAPCHGSIFHAPNISDSYPAGLTGLGW
;
A
#
# COMPACT_ATOMS: atom_id res chain seq x y z
N MET A 1 -20.87 -29.97 18.40
CA MET A 1 -21.58 -28.75 18.82
C MET A 1 -21.86 -28.82 20.32
N SER A 2 -21.47 -27.80 21.09
CA SER A 2 -21.71 -27.76 22.55
C SER A 2 -23.21 -27.71 22.86
N ARG A 3 -23.66 -28.36 23.96
CA ARG A 3 -25.06 -28.28 24.44
C ARG A 3 -25.57 -26.84 24.49
N ARG A 4 -24.71 -25.88 24.83
CA ARG A 4 -25.00 -24.43 24.89
C ARG A 4 -25.32 -23.81 23.53
N ALA A 5 -24.69 -24.29 22.46
CA ALA A 5 -24.94 -23.83 21.10
C ALA A 5 -26.27 -24.36 20.55
N PHE A 6 -26.68 -25.57 20.96
CA PHE A 6 -27.95 -26.17 20.56
C PHE A 6 -29.14 -25.49 21.26
N THR A 7 -29.04 -25.16 22.55
CA THR A 7 -30.09 -24.41 23.26
C THR A 7 -30.27 -22.99 22.73
N SER A 8 -29.16 -22.31 22.38
CA SER A 8 -29.20 -20.97 21.76
C SER A 8 -29.82 -20.99 20.35
N PHE A 9 -29.65 -22.09 19.61
CA PHE A 9 -30.28 -22.26 18.30
C PHE A 9 -31.79 -22.46 18.43
N LEU A 10 -32.24 -23.31 19.37
CA LEU A 10 -33.67 -23.54 19.60
C LEU A 10 -34.41 -22.29 20.08
N GLY A 11 -33.82 -21.49 20.97
CA GLY A 11 -34.43 -20.23 21.40
C GLY A 11 -34.60 -19.21 20.27
N LYS A 12 -33.65 -19.14 19.34
CA LYS A 12 -33.76 -18.29 18.14
C LYS A 12 -34.80 -18.79 17.14
N VAL A 13 -35.06 -20.10 17.12
CA VAL A 13 -36.11 -20.70 16.29
C VAL A 13 -37.49 -20.39 16.88
N GLU A 14 -37.66 -20.50 18.20
CA GLU A 14 -38.94 -20.15 18.87
C GLU A 14 -39.26 -18.65 18.77
N GLU A 15 -38.27 -17.77 18.94
CA GLU A 15 -38.43 -16.32 18.79
C GLU A 15 -38.80 -15.92 17.35
N ALA A 16 -38.23 -16.60 16.36
CA ALA A 16 -38.58 -16.40 14.94
C ALA A 16 -40.00 -16.90 14.60
N VAL A 17 -40.47 -17.97 15.24
CA VAL A 17 -41.83 -18.49 15.07
C VAL A 17 -42.87 -17.54 15.67
N ASP A 18 -42.59 -16.96 16.84
CA ASP A 18 -43.51 -16.06 17.52
C ASP A 18 -43.60 -14.67 16.82
N GLU A 19 -42.46 -14.15 16.35
CA GLU A 19 -42.44 -12.97 15.46
C GLU A 19 -43.21 -13.22 14.15
N GLY A 20 -43.14 -14.44 13.60
CA GLY A 20 -43.90 -14.82 12.41
C GLY A 20 -45.41 -14.80 12.63
N SER A 21 -45.88 -15.22 13.81
CA SER A 21 -47.30 -15.24 14.17
C SER A 21 -47.84 -13.81 14.33
N LEU A 22 -47.09 -12.94 15.00
CA LEU A 22 -47.45 -11.53 15.22
C LEU A 22 -47.46 -10.74 13.91
N ARG A 23 -46.53 -11.04 12.98
CA ARG A 23 -46.47 -10.39 11.66
C ARG A 23 -47.55 -10.86 10.70
N ALA A 24 -48.01 -12.11 10.80
CA ALA A 24 -49.18 -12.59 10.06
C ALA A 24 -50.45 -11.84 10.48
N ALA A 25 -50.64 -11.62 11.78
CA ALA A 25 -51.76 -10.83 12.29
C ALA A 25 -51.69 -9.35 11.87
N ALA A 26 -50.48 -8.78 11.76
CA ALA A 26 -50.29 -7.42 11.26
C ALA A 26 -50.62 -7.28 9.76
N ALA A 27 -50.18 -8.24 8.93
CA ALA A 27 -50.46 -8.25 7.50
C ALA A 27 -51.96 -8.41 7.19
N GLU A 28 -52.69 -9.22 7.97
CA GLU A 28 -54.15 -9.35 7.86
C GLU A 28 -54.88 -8.04 8.18
N ARG A 29 -54.41 -7.28 9.18
CA ARG A 29 -54.95 -5.96 9.54
C ARG A 29 -54.69 -4.92 8.45
N GLU A 30 -53.50 -4.91 7.89
CA GLU A 30 -53.11 -3.97 6.82
C GLU A 30 -53.89 -4.25 5.53
N TYR A 31 -54.08 -5.53 5.17
CA TYR A 31 -54.91 -5.93 4.02
C TYR A 31 -56.40 -5.59 4.23
N ALA A 32 -56.93 -5.76 5.44
CA ALA A 32 -58.30 -5.35 5.77
C ALA A 32 -58.49 -3.82 5.65
N ALA A 33 -57.51 -3.03 6.09
CA ALA A 33 -57.51 -1.58 5.95
C ALA A 33 -57.45 -1.14 4.47
N LEU A 34 -56.58 -1.75 3.66
CA LEU A 34 -56.45 -1.46 2.23
C LEU A 34 -57.72 -1.82 1.45
N ARG A 35 -58.36 -2.94 1.81
CA ARG A 35 -59.65 -3.37 1.24
C ARG A 35 -60.79 -2.41 1.58
N ALA A 36 -60.81 -1.86 2.79
CA ALA A 36 -61.78 -0.85 3.20
C ALA A 36 -61.58 0.47 2.42
N GLN A 37 -60.33 0.90 2.22
CA GLN A 37 -60.00 2.08 1.42
C GLN A 37 -60.36 1.90 -0.07
N MET A 38 -60.09 0.73 -0.67
CA MET A 38 -60.49 0.44 -2.06
C MET A 38 -62.01 0.36 -2.21
N ALA A 39 -62.74 -0.19 -1.24
CA ALA A 39 -64.21 -0.21 -1.27
C ALA A 39 -64.80 1.20 -1.21
N ALA A 40 -64.22 2.10 -0.40
CA ALA A 40 -64.61 3.50 -0.34
C ALA A 40 -64.32 4.24 -1.67
N LEU A 41 -63.16 4.00 -2.27
CA LEU A 41 -62.75 4.59 -3.55
C LEU A 41 -63.63 4.13 -4.73
N MET A 42 -64.06 2.86 -4.71
CA MET A 42 -64.98 2.31 -5.73
C MET A 42 -66.41 2.83 -5.56
N SER A 43 -66.82 3.15 -4.33
CA SER A 43 -68.15 3.72 -4.07
C SER A 43 -68.27 5.20 -4.46
N SER A 44 -67.15 5.93 -4.63
CA SER A 44 -67.15 7.33 -5.07
C SER A 44 -67.13 7.53 -6.59
N ARG A 45 -66.96 6.45 -7.38
CA ARG A 45 -67.01 6.49 -8.85
C ARG A 45 -68.30 5.84 -9.34
N GLY A 46 -69.30 6.66 -9.66
CA GLY A 46 -70.60 6.20 -10.14
C GLY A 46 -70.54 5.38 -11.43
N ALA A 47 -71.23 4.24 -11.39
CA ALA A 47 -71.83 3.44 -12.47
C ALA A 47 -70.94 2.92 -13.62
N GLY A 48 -70.85 1.58 -13.71
CA GLY A 48 -70.61 0.87 -14.97
C GLY A 48 -69.35 0.01 -15.04
N ALA A 49 -69.21 -1.02 -14.19
CA ALA A 49 -68.29 -2.13 -14.47
C ALA A 49 -68.79 -3.42 -13.80
N SER A 50 -68.95 -4.46 -14.62
CA SER A 50 -69.08 -5.86 -14.20
C SER A 50 -68.16 -6.14 -13.00
N THR A 51 -68.74 -6.63 -11.90
CA THR A 51 -68.01 -6.90 -10.67
C THR A 51 -67.11 -8.12 -10.86
N PHE A 52 -65.94 -7.93 -11.48
CA PHE A 52 -64.82 -8.83 -11.29
C PHE A 52 -64.32 -8.61 -9.85
N LYS A 53 -64.86 -9.40 -8.90
CA LYS A 53 -64.26 -9.54 -7.58
C LYS A 53 -63.11 -10.53 -7.73
N PRO A 54 -61.84 -10.11 -7.81
CA PRO A 54 -60.76 -11.08 -7.64
C PRO A 54 -60.97 -11.75 -6.28
N ALA A 55 -60.96 -13.08 -6.26
CA ALA A 55 -61.03 -13.83 -5.01
C ALA A 55 -59.90 -13.32 -4.11
N ALA A 56 -60.24 -12.90 -2.89
CA ALA A 56 -59.22 -12.50 -1.92
C ALA A 56 -58.26 -13.71 -1.77
N PRO A 57 -56.95 -13.50 -1.90
CA PRO A 57 -55.99 -14.58 -1.76
C PRO A 57 -56.25 -15.27 -0.42
N SER A 58 -56.30 -16.60 -0.43
CA SER A 58 -56.55 -17.35 0.80
C SER A 58 -55.44 -17.05 1.81
N ALA A 59 -55.73 -17.21 3.10
CA ALA A 59 -54.72 -17.10 4.15
C ALA A 59 -53.50 -18.00 3.88
N SER A 60 -53.71 -19.15 3.22
CA SER A 60 -52.62 -20.02 2.75
C SER A 60 -51.76 -19.41 1.63
N SER A 61 -52.37 -18.74 0.64
CA SER A 61 -51.64 -18.04 -0.42
C SER A 61 -50.84 -16.85 0.10
N LEU A 62 -51.37 -16.08 1.06
CA LEU A 62 -50.65 -14.97 1.68
C LEU A 62 -49.45 -15.44 2.50
N ARG A 63 -49.58 -16.55 3.24
CA ARG A 63 -48.47 -17.18 3.97
C ARG A 63 -47.38 -17.71 3.04
N ALA A 64 -47.76 -18.30 1.91
CA ALA A 64 -46.80 -18.79 0.90
C ALA A 64 -45.98 -17.63 0.32
N ILE A 65 -46.63 -16.52 -0.06
CA ILE A 65 -45.95 -15.32 -0.58
C ILE A 65 -45.01 -14.70 0.47
N ALA A 66 -45.44 -14.66 1.75
CA ALA A 66 -44.63 -14.16 2.85
C ALA A 66 -43.37 -15.02 3.07
N ALA A 67 -43.53 -16.35 3.10
CA ALA A 67 -42.42 -17.29 3.26
C ALA A 67 -41.43 -17.24 2.08
N GLU A 68 -41.93 -17.04 0.86
CA GLU A 68 -41.09 -16.95 -0.34
C GLU A 68 -40.26 -15.66 -0.37
N ARG A 69 -40.84 -14.52 0.07
CA ARG A 69 -40.11 -13.26 0.29
C ARG A 69 -39.05 -13.41 1.38
N GLU A 70 -39.38 -14.05 2.49
CA GLU A 70 -38.45 -14.28 3.59
C GLU A 70 -37.25 -15.14 3.16
N ASN A 71 -37.51 -16.24 2.46
CA ASN A 71 -36.45 -17.09 1.88
C ASN A 71 -35.55 -16.31 0.90
N SER A 72 -36.13 -15.42 0.09
CA SER A 72 -35.36 -14.54 -0.80
C SER A 72 -34.45 -13.58 -0.02
N LEU A 73 -34.96 -12.96 1.05
CA LEU A 73 -34.19 -12.07 1.93
C LEU A 73 -33.07 -12.81 2.66
N LEU A 74 -33.33 -14.03 3.15
CA LEU A 74 -32.33 -14.89 3.79
C LEU A 74 -31.21 -15.26 2.82
N LYS A 75 -31.53 -15.62 1.57
CA LYS A 75 -30.54 -15.88 0.52
C LYS A 75 -29.64 -14.66 0.26
N GLU A 76 -30.23 -13.46 0.17
CA GLU A 76 -29.46 -12.24 -0.06
C GLU A 76 -28.59 -11.85 1.15
N LYS A 77 -29.12 -11.99 2.38
CA LYS A 77 -28.34 -11.77 3.60
C LYS A 77 -27.14 -12.73 3.68
N LEU A 78 -27.34 -14.00 3.34
CA LEU A 78 -26.27 -15.00 3.32
C LEU A 78 -25.21 -14.67 2.26
N ARG A 79 -25.62 -14.24 1.06
CA ARG A 79 -24.71 -13.78 -0.01
C ARG A 79 -23.87 -12.59 0.46
N VAL A 80 -24.49 -11.58 1.06
CA VAL A 80 -23.80 -10.39 1.59
C VAL A 80 -22.85 -10.77 2.73
N ALA A 81 -23.24 -11.69 3.61
CA ALA A 81 -22.37 -12.20 4.67
C ALA A 81 -21.14 -12.91 4.09
N GLY A 82 -21.30 -13.78 3.10
CA GLY A 82 -20.19 -14.45 2.42
C GLY A 82 -19.21 -13.47 1.75
N LEU A 83 -19.72 -12.45 1.04
CA LEU A 83 -18.89 -11.39 0.46
C LEU A 83 -18.13 -10.59 1.52
N ARG A 84 -18.75 -10.33 2.69
CA ARG A 84 -18.10 -9.64 3.80
C ARG A 84 -16.97 -10.48 4.40
N GLU A 85 -17.17 -11.78 4.56
CA GLU A 85 -16.14 -12.70 5.04
C GLU A 85 -14.96 -12.79 4.06
N GLU A 86 -15.24 -12.90 2.76
CA GLU A 86 -14.21 -12.93 1.72
C GLU A 86 -13.41 -11.61 1.69
N ARG A 87 -14.10 -10.47 1.78
CA ARG A 87 -13.44 -9.16 1.88
C ARG A 87 -12.56 -9.06 3.12
N ALA A 88 -13.05 -9.48 4.28
CA ALA A 88 -12.28 -9.48 5.52
C ALA A 88 -11.04 -10.39 5.43
N SER A 89 -11.15 -11.54 4.75
CA SER A 89 -10.02 -12.44 4.47
C SER A 89 -8.98 -11.76 3.57
N MET A 90 -9.43 -11.11 2.50
CA MET A 90 -8.56 -10.37 1.59
C MET A 90 -7.84 -9.20 2.28
N ASP A 91 -8.52 -8.49 3.17
CA ASP A 91 -7.92 -7.38 3.93
C ASP A 91 -6.83 -7.90 4.89
N LYS A 92 -7.05 -9.06 5.53
CA LYS A 92 -6.00 -9.74 6.32
C LYS A 92 -4.80 -10.15 5.47
N LEU A 93 -5.02 -10.74 4.30
CA LEU A 93 -3.94 -11.13 3.38
C LEU A 93 -3.13 -9.91 2.90
N LYS A 94 -3.80 -8.80 2.59
CA LYS A 94 -3.14 -7.53 2.25
C LYS A 94 -2.30 -6.99 3.40
N ALA A 95 -2.82 -7.05 4.63
CA ALA A 95 -2.09 -6.60 5.82
C ALA A 95 -0.81 -7.45 6.04
N VAL A 96 -0.93 -8.78 5.97
CA VAL A 96 0.23 -9.69 6.10
C VAL A 96 1.26 -9.43 5.00
N ARG A 97 0.81 -9.31 3.74
CA ARG A 97 1.71 -8.97 2.62
C ARG A 97 2.45 -7.67 2.88
N THR A 98 1.75 -6.64 3.35
CA THR A 98 2.35 -5.32 3.64
C THR A 98 3.43 -5.43 4.71
N ILE A 99 3.18 -6.19 5.78
CA ILE A 99 4.16 -6.43 6.85
C ILE A 99 5.41 -7.11 6.28
N ILE A 100 5.24 -8.16 5.47
CA ILE A 100 6.36 -8.88 4.86
C ILE A 100 7.20 -7.92 4.01
N LEU A 101 6.57 -7.20 3.06
CA LEU A 101 7.28 -6.27 2.18
C LEU A 101 8.01 -5.18 2.96
N ARG A 102 7.40 -4.64 4.01
CA ARG A 102 8.02 -3.64 4.88
C ARG A 102 9.26 -4.15 5.60
N SER A 103 9.22 -5.40 6.04
CA SER A 103 10.32 -6.01 6.79
C SER A 103 11.46 -6.55 5.92
N SER A 104 11.24 -6.68 4.60
CA SER A 104 12.16 -7.38 3.71
C SER A 104 12.67 -6.54 2.54
N GLN A 105 12.21 -5.31 2.34
CA GLN A 105 12.68 -4.44 1.25
C GLN A 105 13.58 -3.34 1.79
N LEU A 106 14.69 -3.09 1.11
CA LEU A 106 15.61 -2.02 1.42
C LEU A 106 16.10 -1.37 0.12
N ASP A 107 15.87 -0.08 0.02
CA ASP A 107 16.55 0.80 -0.92
C ASP A 107 17.71 1.47 -0.21
N LEU A 108 18.92 1.28 -0.72
CA LEU A 108 20.16 1.84 -0.17
C LEU A 108 20.83 2.73 -1.21
N VAL A 109 21.02 4.00 -0.91
CA VAL A 109 21.65 4.98 -1.80
C VAL A 109 22.90 5.53 -1.14
N PHE A 110 23.99 5.57 -1.90
CA PHE A 110 25.20 6.26 -1.51
C PHE A 110 25.26 7.58 -2.26
N VAL A 111 25.29 8.69 -1.53
CA VAL A 111 25.49 10.04 -2.07
C VAL A 111 26.88 10.46 -1.66
N VAL A 112 27.77 10.61 -2.64
CA VAL A 112 29.20 10.70 -2.39
C VAL A 112 29.75 11.92 -3.09
N ASP A 113 30.49 12.71 -2.34
CA ASP A 113 31.38 13.72 -2.88
C ASP A 113 32.46 13.02 -3.74
N VAL A 114 32.53 13.38 -5.02
CA VAL A 114 33.48 12.82 -5.98
C VAL A 114 34.48 13.86 -6.51
N THR A 115 34.82 14.82 -5.65
CA THR A 115 35.85 15.85 -5.87
C THR A 115 37.26 15.29 -5.69
N GLY A 116 38.28 16.09 -6.05
CA GLY A 116 39.69 15.67 -6.09
C GLY A 116 40.22 15.05 -4.78
N SER A 117 39.77 15.52 -3.63
CA SER A 117 40.19 15.00 -2.31
C SER A 117 39.64 13.59 -2.02
N MET A 118 38.55 13.20 -2.68
CA MET A 118 37.74 12.06 -2.28
C MET A 118 38.14 10.71 -2.90
N GLN A 119 39.20 10.62 -3.70
CA GLN A 119 39.52 9.36 -4.43
C GLN A 119 39.65 8.14 -3.50
N SER A 120 40.33 8.27 -2.35
CA SER A 120 40.44 7.18 -1.38
C SER A 120 39.09 6.79 -0.77
N SER A 121 38.22 7.76 -0.56
CA SER A 121 36.87 7.54 -0.04
C SER A 121 36.00 6.82 -1.07
N ILE A 122 36.06 7.21 -2.36
CA ILE A 122 35.35 6.53 -3.45
C ILE A 122 35.77 5.05 -3.53
N ASP A 123 37.06 4.76 -3.49
CA ASP A 123 37.58 3.39 -3.52
C ASP A 123 37.12 2.58 -2.29
N MET A 124 37.05 3.22 -1.12
CA MET A 124 36.51 2.60 0.10
C MET A 124 35.01 2.30 -0.02
N VAL A 125 34.21 3.24 -0.53
CA VAL A 125 32.77 3.08 -0.72
C VAL A 125 32.49 1.92 -1.67
N ARG A 126 33.23 1.82 -2.79
CA ARG A 126 33.14 0.67 -3.71
C ARG A 126 33.30 -0.66 -2.97
N ASN A 127 34.34 -0.78 -2.15
CA ASN A 127 34.61 -2.00 -1.39
C ASN A 127 33.54 -2.28 -0.33
N LYS A 128 33.04 -1.23 0.34
CA LYS A 128 32.02 -1.36 1.38
C LYS A 128 30.65 -1.71 0.82
N ILE A 129 30.28 -1.21 -0.35
CA ILE A 129 29.03 -1.60 -1.02
C ILE A 129 28.99 -3.10 -1.26
N LYS A 130 30.09 -3.68 -1.76
CA LYS A 130 30.20 -5.13 -1.95
C LYS A 130 30.00 -5.88 -0.63
N GLN A 131 30.78 -5.53 0.40
CA GLN A 131 30.73 -6.18 1.71
C GLN A 131 29.35 -6.07 2.38
N ILE A 132 28.75 -4.88 2.37
CA ILE A 132 27.43 -4.62 2.97
C ILE A 132 26.36 -5.42 2.23
N SER A 133 26.39 -5.41 0.89
CA SER A 133 25.42 -6.14 0.08
C SER A 133 25.49 -7.64 0.32
N GLU A 134 26.70 -8.22 0.27
CA GLU A 134 26.94 -9.64 0.58
C GLU A 134 26.45 -9.98 1.98
N ARG A 135 26.80 -9.16 2.98
CA ARG A 135 26.43 -9.43 4.37
C ARG A 135 24.92 -9.35 4.61
N ILE A 136 24.24 -8.38 4.02
CA ILE A 136 22.78 -8.26 4.11
C ILE A 136 22.12 -9.50 3.51
N LEU A 137 22.57 -9.97 2.35
CA LEU A 137 21.98 -11.11 1.67
C LEU A 137 22.31 -12.45 2.35
N GLU A 138 23.45 -12.55 3.04
CA GLU A 138 23.77 -13.69 3.91
C GLU A 138 22.85 -13.75 5.13
N VAL A 139 22.72 -12.64 5.86
CA VAL A 139 21.96 -12.58 7.13
C VAL A 139 20.46 -12.59 6.87
N HIS A 140 20.03 -11.96 5.78
CA HIS A 140 18.63 -11.86 5.36
C HIS A 140 18.45 -12.35 3.92
N PRO A 141 18.43 -13.68 3.68
CA PRO A 141 18.35 -14.25 2.32
C PRO A 141 17.06 -13.91 1.55
N ARG A 142 16.03 -13.43 2.24
CA ARG A 142 14.75 -12.99 1.65
C ARG A 142 14.68 -11.47 1.44
N ALA A 143 15.74 -10.74 1.78
CA ALA A 143 15.78 -9.31 1.58
C ALA A 143 15.82 -9.00 0.08
N VAL A 144 15.02 -8.02 -0.32
CA VAL A 144 15.12 -7.34 -1.61
C VAL A 144 15.94 -6.09 -1.36
N LEU A 145 17.24 -6.20 -1.63
CA LEU A 145 18.16 -5.09 -1.58
C LEU A 145 18.24 -4.46 -2.96
N ARG A 146 18.02 -3.15 -3.04
CA ARG A 146 18.35 -2.36 -4.23
C ARG A 146 19.37 -1.30 -3.85
N VAL A 147 20.41 -1.14 -4.67
CA VAL A 147 21.49 -0.19 -4.42
C VAL A 147 21.55 0.84 -5.54
N ALA A 148 21.72 2.11 -5.18
CA ALA A 148 21.98 3.21 -6.11
C ALA A 148 23.20 4.02 -5.66
N PHE A 149 23.76 4.80 -6.57
CA PHE A 149 24.89 5.68 -6.30
C PHE A 149 24.67 7.04 -6.97
N ILE A 150 24.93 8.10 -6.24
CA ILE A 150 25.00 9.49 -6.71
C ILE A 150 26.38 10.03 -6.36
N GLY A 151 27.10 10.50 -7.37
CA GLY A 151 28.31 11.30 -7.21
C GLY A 151 28.00 12.77 -7.51
N TYR A 152 28.32 13.66 -6.59
CA TYR A 152 28.22 15.12 -6.80
C TYR A 152 29.58 15.80 -6.60
N ARG A 153 29.70 17.02 -7.11
CA ARG A 153 30.90 17.89 -7.03
C ARG A 153 30.42 19.33 -6.81
N ASP A 154 30.98 20.28 -7.56
CA ASP A 154 30.63 21.69 -7.54
C ASP A 154 29.57 22.03 -8.62
N TYR A 155 29.05 23.25 -8.58
CA TYR A 155 28.11 23.80 -9.54
C TYR A 155 28.64 23.74 -10.97
N GLY A 156 27.77 23.33 -11.89
CA GLY A 156 28.08 23.21 -13.31
C GLY A 156 28.82 21.93 -13.70
N GLU A 157 29.22 21.11 -12.72
CA GLU A 157 29.81 19.80 -12.97
C GLU A 157 28.74 18.71 -13.07
N GLU A 158 28.98 17.70 -13.92
CA GLU A 158 28.01 16.63 -14.15
C GLU A 158 27.94 15.66 -12.96
N THR A 159 26.74 15.45 -12.45
CA THR A 159 26.48 14.43 -11.43
C THR A 159 26.60 13.02 -12.00
N VAL A 160 27.30 12.14 -11.30
CA VAL A 160 27.39 10.72 -11.65
C VAL A 160 26.16 10.00 -11.08
N VAL A 161 25.29 9.47 -11.94
CA VAL A 161 24.07 8.81 -11.49
C VAL A 161 24.06 7.34 -11.89
N LYS A 162 23.86 6.47 -10.91
CA LYS A 162 23.50 5.06 -11.09
C LYS A 162 22.25 4.77 -10.29
N ASP A 163 21.12 4.65 -10.99
CA ASP A 163 19.83 4.35 -10.37
C ASP A 163 19.81 2.93 -9.77
N PHE A 164 18.75 2.63 -9.01
CA PHE A 164 18.57 1.41 -8.26
C PHE A 164 18.75 0.15 -9.11
N MET A 165 19.75 -0.64 -8.74
CA MET A 165 19.95 -1.99 -9.23
C MET A 165 19.52 -2.98 -8.15
N ALA A 166 18.66 -3.94 -8.51
CA ALA A 166 18.25 -4.99 -7.58
C ALA A 166 19.38 -6.01 -7.42
N LEU A 167 19.93 -6.10 -6.22
CA LEU A 167 21.01 -7.04 -5.87
C LEU A 167 20.48 -8.32 -5.24
N SER A 168 19.18 -8.58 -5.38
CA SER A 168 18.51 -9.80 -4.93
C SER A 168 17.44 -10.19 -5.92
N ALA A 169 17.41 -11.47 -6.26
CA ALA A 169 16.33 -12.06 -7.05
C ALA A 169 15.19 -12.61 -6.17
N ALA A 170 15.28 -12.46 -4.84
CA ALA A 170 14.27 -12.96 -3.95
C ALA A 170 12.98 -12.17 -4.15
N ASN A 171 11.90 -12.82 -4.58
CA ASN A 171 10.57 -12.28 -4.27
C ASN A 171 10.38 -12.49 -2.77
N PRO A 172 10.02 -11.47 -1.96
CA PRO A 172 9.77 -11.63 -0.53
C PRO A 172 8.75 -12.73 -0.20
N LEU A 173 7.90 -13.06 -1.17
CA LEU A 173 6.87 -14.09 -1.10
C LEU A 173 7.29 -15.44 -1.69
N ASN A 174 8.44 -15.53 -2.36
CA ASN A 174 9.00 -16.77 -2.89
C ASN A 174 10.19 -17.26 -2.04
N ARG A 175 10.36 -18.57 -1.91
CA ARG A 175 11.37 -19.19 -1.03
C ARG A 175 12.74 -19.35 -1.68
N SER A 176 12.89 -19.04 -2.96
CA SER A 176 14.17 -19.14 -3.67
C SER A 176 15.15 -18.11 -3.09
N GLY A 177 16.32 -18.56 -2.64
CA GLY A 177 17.40 -17.70 -2.16
C GLY A 177 18.00 -16.82 -3.27
N PRO A 178 19.09 -16.08 -2.97
CA PRO A 178 19.74 -15.22 -3.95
C PRO A 178 20.11 -16.01 -5.22
N SER A 179 19.75 -15.50 -6.39
CA SER A 179 20.05 -16.16 -7.66
C SER A 179 21.44 -15.77 -8.17
N ILE A 180 22.03 -16.59 -9.04
CA ILE A 180 23.28 -16.29 -9.77
C ILE A 180 23.23 -14.90 -10.45
N ARG A 181 22.05 -14.44 -10.88
CA ARG A 181 21.87 -13.11 -11.48
C ARG A 181 22.19 -11.99 -10.49
N ALA A 182 21.77 -12.12 -9.24
CA ALA A 182 21.99 -11.12 -8.21
C ALA A 182 23.47 -10.93 -7.86
N ALA A 183 24.24 -12.03 -7.85
CA ALA A 183 25.69 -11.97 -7.67
C ALA A 183 26.37 -11.22 -8.83
N LYS A 184 25.98 -11.55 -10.08
CA LYS A 184 26.47 -10.86 -11.27
C LYS A 184 26.09 -9.37 -11.26
N ASP A 185 24.87 -9.04 -10.85
CA ASP A 185 24.39 -7.67 -10.78
C ASP A 185 25.21 -6.83 -9.78
N LEU A 186 25.57 -7.42 -8.63
CA LEU A 186 26.48 -6.77 -7.68
C LEU A 186 27.89 -6.58 -8.26
N GLU A 187 28.44 -7.60 -8.92
CA GLU A 187 29.75 -7.49 -9.58
C GLU A 187 29.76 -6.42 -10.68
N ASP A 188 28.71 -6.36 -11.50
CA ASP A 188 28.54 -5.34 -12.54
C ASP A 188 28.44 -3.93 -11.92
N PHE A 189 27.74 -3.77 -10.79
CA PHE A 189 27.66 -2.51 -10.06
C PHE A 189 29.02 -2.08 -9.52
N VAL A 190 29.75 -3.00 -8.87
CA VAL A 190 31.09 -2.74 -8.32
C VAL A 190 32.10 -2.42 -9.42
N SER A 191 32.02 -3.11 -10.55
CA SER A 191 32.84 -2.86 -11.74
C SER A 191 32.57 -1.48 -12.33
N TRP A 192 31.30 -1.10 -12.46
CA TRP A 192 30.90 0.25 -12.87
C TRP A 192 31.43 1.31 -11.90
N MET A 193 31.37 1.09 -10.59
CA MET A 193 31.98 2.00 -9.62
C MET A 193 33.52 2.13 -9.77
N GLY A 194 34.17 1.18 -10.44
CA GLY A 194 35.58 1.25 -10.85
C GLY A 194 35.89 2.43 -11.77
N THR A 195 34.89 2.89 -12.52
CA THR A 195 35.03 3.98 -13.50
C THR A 195 34.83 5.37 -12.89
N VAL A 196 34.29 5.46 -11.67
CA VAL A 196 34.09 6.73 -10.97
C VAL A 196 35.45 7.26 -10.49
N LYS A 197 35.80 8.47 -10.92
CA LYS A 197 37.07 9.15 -10.59
C LYS A 197 36.82 10.50 -9.95
N ALA A 198 37.59 10.76 -8.91
CA ALA A 198 37.73 12.04 -8.26
C ALA A 198 38.33 13.07 -9.23
N HIS A 199 37.71 14.24 -9.35
CA HIS A 199 38.21 15.41 -10.06
C HIS A 199 37.37 16.63 -9.67
N GLY A 200 37.80 17.83 -10.07
CA GLY A 200 37.15 19.08 -9.64
C GLY A 200 37.69 19.55 -8.29
N GLY A 201 36.99 20.52 -7.68
CA GLY A 201 37.39 21.21 -6.46
C GLY A 201 38.22 22.47 -6.76
N ASP A 202 37.52 23.59 -6.98
CA ASP A 202 38.10 24.93 -7.15
C ASP A 202 38.11 25.67 -5.81
N ASP A 203 36.92 25.93 -5.24
CA ASP A 203 36.78 26.30 -3.84
C ASP A 203 36.57 25.08 -2.92
N THR A 204 36.43 25.33 -1.62
CA THR A 204 36.36 24.26 -0.61
C THR A 204 34.92 23.80 -0.37
N ALA A 205 33.92 24.62 -0.68
CA ALA A 205 32.52 24.24 -0.55
C ALA A 205 32.05 23.52 -1.82
N GLU A 206 31.12 22.59 -1.68
CA GLU A 206 30.64 21.75 -2.79
C GLU A 206 29.11 21.81 -2.94
N ASP A 207 28.57 21.43 -4.11
CA ASP A 207 27.14 21.43 -4.43
C ASP A 207 26.45 20.15 -3.91
N VAL A 208 26.45 20.02 -2.58
CA VAL A 208 25.75 18.95 -1.85
C VAL A 208 24.26 18.91 -2.17
N TYR A 209 23.65 20.07 -2.42
CA TYR A 209 22.21 20.16 -2.68
C TYR A 209 21.83 19.39 -3.95
N THR A 210 22.53 19.63 -5.07
CA THR A 210 22.24 18.91 -6.31
C THR A 210 22.41 17.40 -6.12
N GLY A 211 23.43 16.96 -5.35
CA GLY A 211 23.59 15.56 -4.98
C GLY A 211 22.35 14.98 -4.27
N LEU A 212 21.81 15.70 -3.29
CA LEU A 212 20.62 15.28 -2.54
C LEU A 212 19.33 15.38 -3.38
N GLU A 213 19.19 16.39 -4.24
CA GLU A 213 18.06 16.55 -5.16
C GLU A 213 18.01 15.39 -6.16
N ARG A 214 19.17 15.01 -6.72
CA ARG A 214 19.29 13.82 -7.59
C ARG A 214 18.93 12.55 -6.84
N ALA A 215 19.38 12.40 -5.60
CA ALA A 215 19.01 11.26 -4.77
C ALA A 215 17.50 11.21 -4.49
N ALA A 216 16.85 12.34 -4.25
CA ALA A 216 15.41 12.43 -4.06
C ALA A 216 14.62 12.03 -5.33
N SER A 217 15.21 12.25 -6.50
CA SER A 217 14.62 11.96 -7.82
C SER A 217 14.79 10.49 -8.27
N LEU A 218 15.53 9.66 -7.50
CA LEU A 218 15.70 8.24 -7.81
C LEU A 218 14.38 7.46 -7.73
N ASN A 219 14.35 6.28 -8.37
CA ASN A 219 13.17 5.42 -8.38
C ASN A 219 13.00 4.61 -7.07
N TRP A 220 12.70 5.30 -5.97
CA TRP A 220 12.40 4.71 -4.67
C TRP A 220 11.09 3.90 -4.70
N THR A 221 11.19 2.58 -4.68
CA THR A 221 10.05 1.66 -4.73
C THR A 221 9.95 0.77 -3.50
N SER A 222 10.97 0.75 -2.64
CA SER A 222 10.91 0.02 -1.37
C SER A 222 9.71 0.51 -0.55
N GLN A 223 8.89 -0.45 -0.16
CA GLN A 223 7.79 -0.30 0.80
C GLN A 223 8.32 -0.40 2.24
N GLY A 224 9.55 -0.90 2.43
CA GLY A 224 10.21 -1.07 3.71
C GLY A 224 11.19 0.06 4.01
N GLY A 225 12.47 -0.28 4.13
CA GLY A 225 13.54 0.66 4.43
C GLY A 225 13.94 1.47 3.20
N ARG A 226 14.23 2.75 3.43
CA ARG A 226 14.89 3.65 2.49
C ARG A 226 16.02 4.33 3.25
N LEU A 227 17.26 4.04 2.87
CA LEU A 227 18.45 4.53 3.55
C LEU A 227 19.33 5.29 2.55
N LEU A 228 19.67 6.52 2.91
CA LEU A 228 20.63 7.34 2.21
C LEU A 228 21.86 7.48 3.10
N ILE A 229 23.04 7.18 2.57
CA ILE A 229 24.33 7.38 3.22
C ILE A 229 25.06 8.48 2.46
N HIS A 230 25.23 9.63 3.10
CA HIS A 230 25.96 10.77 2.55
C HIS A 230 27.41 10.75 3.05
N ILE A 231 28.37 10.92 2.14
CA ILE A 231 29.81 10.82 2.40
C ILE A 231 30.50 12.00 1.72
N ALA A 232 31.14 12.85 2.52
CA ALA A 232 31.81 14.08 2.08
C ALA A 232 32.94 14.45 3.05
N ASP A 233 33.91 15.23 2.59
CA ASP A 233 34.96 15.85 3.42
C ASP A 233 34.97 17.39 3.38
N ALA A 234 34.12 17.99 2.55
CA ALA A 234 33.90 19.42 2.40
C ALA A 234 32.50 19.87 2.88
N PRO A 235 32.33 21.13 3.31
CA PRO A 235 31.01 21.71 3.59
C PRO A 235 30.22 21.97 2.29
N CYS A 236 28.92 22.23 2.41
CA CYS A 236 28.11 22.70 1.28
C CYS A 236 28.25 24.22 1.08
N HIS A 237 27.93 24.71 -0.12
CA HIS A 237 27.80 26.15 -0.37
C HIS A 237 26.80 26.83 0.55
N GLY A 238 27.07 28.10 0.85
CA GLY A 238 26.28 28.94 1.72
C GLY A 238 27.03 29.27 2.99
N SER A 239 27.42 30.54 3.12
CA SER A 239 28.24 31.08 4.21
C SER A 239 27.71 30.84 5.62
N ILE A 240 26.44 30.48 5.78
CA ILE A 240 25.84 30.10 7.06
C ILE A 240 26.21 28.66 7.49
N PHE A 241 26.71 27.83 6.58
CA PHE A 241 26.99 26.40 6.78
C PHE A 241 28.46 26.09 7.06
N HIS A 242 29.34 27.08 6.98
CA HIS A 242 30.77 26.88 7.21
C HIS A 242 31.45 28.12 7.80
N ALA A 243 32.68 27.94 8.27
CA ALA A 243 33.45 29.03 8.86
C ALA A 243 33.87 30.08 7.81
N PRO A 244 34.10 31.35 8.21
CA PRO A 244 34.45 32.43 7.29
C PRO A 244 35.78 32.24 6.52
N ASN A 245 36.63 31.33 6.99
CA ASN A 245 37.93 31.03 6.37
C ASN A 245 37.88 29.88 5.35
N ILE A 246 36.69 29.30 5.11
CA ILE A 246 36.45 28.33 4.04
C ILE A 246 36.22 29.11 2.75
N SER A 247 36.90 28.73 1.68
CA SER A 247 36.66 29.30 0.36
C SER A 247 35.31 28.80 -0.15
N ASP A 248 34.41 29.73 -0.49
CA ASP A 248 33.09 29.44 -1.07
C ASP A 248 32.83 30.42 -2.23
N SER A 249 32.78 29.91 -3.46
CA SER A 249 32.46 30.70 -4.66
C SER A 249 30.97 31.10 -4.73
N TYR A 250 30.13 30.43 -3.95
CA TYR A 250 28.68 30.59 -3.90
C TYR A 250 28.19 30.82 -2.45
N PRO A 251 28.64 31.89 -1.77
CA PRO A 251 28.37 32.13 -0.33
C PRO A 251 26.91 32.44 0.00
N ALA A 252 26.09 32.72 -1.02
CA ALA A 252 24.63 32.83 -0.88
C ALA A 252 23.95 31.45 -0.81
N GLY A 253 24.66 30.36 -1.10
CA GLY A 253 24.13 29.01 -1.23
C GLY A 253 23.13 28.91 -2.39
N LEU A 254 22.04 28.14 -2.19
CA LEU A 254 20.95 28.10 -3.16
C LEU A 254 20.27 29.45 -3.30
N THR A 255 20.56 30.16 -4.39
CA THR A 255 19.80 31.35 -4.76
C THR A 255 18.51 30.93 -5.47
N GLY A 256 17.34 31.35 -4.94
CA GLY A 256 16.04 31.17 -5.61
C GLY A 256 14.97 30.39 -4.84
N LEU A 257 15.28 29.80 -3.68
CA LEU A 257 14.26 29.32 -2.76
C LEU A 257 14.03 30.40 -1.70
N GLY A 258 13.01 31.25 -1.93
CA GLY A 258 12.53 32.18 -0.92
C GLY A 258 12.00 31.38 0.27
N TRP A 259 12.72 31.45 1.38
CA TRP A 259 12.22 31.13 2.72
C TRP A 259 11.57 32.37 3.31
#